data_AF-A0A3D0LWL8-F1
#
_entry.id   AF-A0A3D0LWL8-F1
#
_cell.length_a   1.000
_cell.length_b   1.000
_cell.length_c   1.000
_cell.angle_alpha   90.00
_cell.angle_beta   90.00
_cell.angle_gamma   90.00
#
_symmetry.space_group_name_H-M   'P 1'
#
loop_
_entity.id
_entity.type
_entity.pdbx_description
1 polymer ?
#
loop_
_entity_poly.entity_id
_entity_poly.type
_entity_poly.pdbx_seq_one_letter_code
_entity_poly.pdbx_strand_id
1 'polypeptide(L)' 'IRLKAFNRKKLQLEKLHVDTLVTACANCRIQLEEGLEVNEMEIPVVGLTEMLADHLVEE' A
#
# COMPACT_ATOMS: atom_id res chain seq x y z
N ILE A 1 -7.82 8.49 -15.92
CA ILE A 1 -8.49 7.83 -14.76
C ILE A 1 -7.48 7.39 -13.69
N ARG A 2 -6.37 6.71 -14.06
CA ARG A 2 -5.32 6.22 -13.14
C ARG A 2 -4.85 7.24 -12.10
N LEU A 3 -4.36 8.41 -12.53
CA LEU A 3 -3.90 9.47 -11.61
C LEU A 3 -5.01 10.03 -10.72
N LYS A 4 -6.25 10.10 -11.22
CA LYS A 4 -7.40 10.55 -10.43
C LYS A 4 -7.71 9.58 -9.29
N ALA A 5 -7.61 8.27 -9.56
CA ALA A 5 -7.79 7.23 -8.55
C ALA A 5 -6.67 7.26 -7.51
N PHE A 6 -5.41 7.36 -7.95
CA PHE A 6 -4.27 7.46 -7.05
C PHE A 6 -4.36 8.69 -6.14
N ASN A 7 -4.65 9.88 -6.70
CA ASN A 7 -4.78 11.11 -5.93
C ASN A 7 -5.89 11.02 -4.87
N ARG A 8 -6.97 10.29 -5.16
CA ARG A 8 -8.03 10.04 -4.15
C ARG A 8 -7.51 9.17 -3.01
N LYS A 9 -6.74 8.12 -3.32
CA LYS A 9 -6.11 7.24 -2.33
C LYS A 9 -5.07 8.01 -1.50
N LYS A 10 -4.21 8.81 -2.13
CA LYS A 10 -3.24 9.70 -1.47
C LYS A 10 -3.89 10.55 -0.39
N LEU A 11 -4.96 11.27 -0.74
CA LEU A 11 -5.74 12.09 0.21
C LEU A 11 -6.35 11.30 1.37
N GLN A 12 -6.60 10.00 1.20
CA GLN A 12 -7.08 9.15 2.29
C GLN A 12 -5.91 8.75 3.20
N LEU A 13 -4.76 8.38 2.62
CA LEU A 13 -3.56 7.98 3.35
C LEU A 13 -3.01 9.13 4.21
N GLU A 14 -2.95 10.35 3.66
CA GLU A 14 -2.53 11.56 4.40
C GLU A 14 -3.43 11.88 5.60
N LYS A 15 -4.71 11.48 5.56
CA LYS A 15 -5.65 11.74 6.66
C LYS A 15 -5.61 10.66 7.73
N LEU A 16 -5.40 9.41 7.31
CA LEU A 16 -5.47 8.26 8.20
C LEU A 16 -4.14 7.97 8.90
N HIS A 17 -3.01 8.42 8.35
CA HIS A 17 -1.68 8.20 8.92
C HIS A 17 -1.43 6.72 9.22
N VAL A 18 -1.68 5.86 8.23
CA VAL A 18 -1.55 4.40 8.38
C VAL A 18 -0.08 3.98 8.43
N ASP A 19 0.23 2.96 9.23
CA ASP A 19 1.58 2.42 9.32
C ASP A 19 1.97 1.54 8.13
N THR A 20 1.00 0.82 7.54
CA THR A 20 1.23 -0.14 6.46
C THR A 20 0.03 -0.22 5.52
N LEU A 21 0.29 -0.37 4.22
CA LEU A 21 -0.74 -0.60 3.21
C LEU A 21 -0.67 -2.05 2.69
N VAL A 22 -1.75 -2.82 2.87
CA VAL A 22 -1.82 -4.22 2.44
C VAL A 22 -2.56 -4.32 1.09
N THR A 23 -2.04 -5.12 0.16
CA THR A 23 -2.69 -5.39 -1.13
C THR A 23 -2.57 -6.85 -1.53
N ALA A 24 -3.65 -7.39 -2.11
CA ALA A 24 -3.67 -8.72 -2.72
C ALA A 24 -3.37 -8.72 -4.23
N CYS A 25 -3.16 -7.54 -4.83
CA CYS A 25 -2.92 -7.39 -6.26
C CYS A 25 -1.51 -6.87 -6.54
N ALA A 26 -0.72 -7.66 -7.27
CA ALA A 26 0.66 -7.33 -7.63
C ALA A 26 0.76 -6.03 -8.44
N ASN A 27 -0.15 -5.81 -9.40
CA ASN A 27 -0.16 -4.56 -10.16
C ASN A 27 -0.53 -3.35 -9.29
N CYS A 28 -1.43 -3.54 -8.31
CA CYS A 28 -1.73 -2.47 -7.35
C CYS A 28 -0.50 -2.15 -6.48
N ARG A 29 0.27 -3.16 -6.07
CA ARG A 29 1.51 -2.95 -5.31
C ARG A 29 2.47 -2.03 -6.06
N ILE A 30 2.80 -2.36 -7.31
CA ILE A 30 3.70 -1.56 -8.17
C ILE A 30 3.20 -0.11 -8.28
N GLN A 31 1.91 0.08 -8.61
CA GLN A 31 1.37 1.43 -8.78
C GLN A 31 1.30 2.24 -7.48
N LEU A 32 1.14 1.57 -6.34
CA LEU A 32 1.15 2.22 -5.03
C LEU A 32 2.57 2.58 -4.62
N GLU A 33 3.54 1.67 -4.76
CA GLU A 33 4.95 1.92 -4.45
C GLU A 33 5.49 3.08 -5.30
N GLU A 34 5.34 3.04 -6.63
CA GLU A 34 5.74 4.14 -7.53
C GLU A 34 5.06 5.47 -7.15
N GLY A 35 3.76 5.42 -6.87
CA GLY A 35 3.00 6.61 -6.54
C GLY A 35 3.38 7.20 -5.19
N LEU A 36 3.65 6.38 -4.19
CA LEU A 36 4.08 6.80 -2.86
C LEU A 36 5.49 7.39 -2.91
N GLU A 37 6.41 6.75 -3.65
CA GLU A 37 7.78 7.23 -3.87
C GLU A 37 7.80 8.64 -4.49
N VAL A 38 7.08 8.84 -5.60
CA VAL A 38 7.01 10.14 -6.29
C VAL A 38 6.40 11.25 -5.40
N ASN A 39 5.61 10.86 -4.39
CA ASN A 39 4.97 11.81 -3.47
C ASN A 39 5.68 11.88 -2.11
N GLU A 40 6.88 11.29 -2.00
CA GLU A 40 7.71 11.32 -0.78
C GLU A 40 6.95 10.79 0.46
N MET A 41 6.11 9.78 0.26
CA MET A 41 5.32 9.14 1.32
C MET A 41 5.96 7.82 1.74
N GLU A 42 6.57 7.79 2.92
CA GLU A 42 7.21 6.60 3.48
C GLU A 42 6.16 5.66 4.13
N ILE A 43 5.38 4.97 3.30
CA ILE A 43 4.42 3.95 3.76
C ILE A 43 4.79 2.60 3.11
N PRO A 44 5.11 1.55 3.89
CA PRO A 44 5.38 0.23 3.34
C PRO A 44 4.13 -0.38 2.71
N VAL A 45 4.32 -0.97 1.52
CA VAL A 45 3.27 -1.73 0.82
C VAL A 45 3.61 -3.21 0.89
N VAL A 46 2.73 -4.00 1.51
CA VAL A 46 2.94 -5.43 1.74
C VAL A 46 1.89 -6.28 1.03
N GLY A 47 2.29 -7.48 0.61
CA GLY A 47 1.38 -8.45 0.04
C GLY A 47 0.44 -9.02 1.10
N LEU A 48 -0.83 -9.27 0.75
CA LEU A 48 -1.78 -9.92 1.67
C LEU A 48 -1.27 -11.29 2.13
N THR A 49 -0.65 -12.06 1.23
CA THR A 49 -0.07 -13.37 1.57
C THR A 49 1.16 -13.26 2.45
N GLU A 50 1.97 -12.20 2.30
CA GLU A 50 3.12 -11.92 3.17
C GLU A 50 2.63 -11.62 4.59
N MET A 51 1.64 -10.72 4.72
CA MET A 51 1.00 -10.41 6.00
C MET A 51 0.40 -11.66 6.67
N LEU A 52 -0.29 -12.50 5.89
CA LEU A 52 -0.86 -13.74 6.43
C LEU A 52 0.23 -14.71 6.88
N ALA A 53 1.32 -14.85 6.13
CA ALA A 53 2.43 -15.73 6.51
C ALA A 53 3.05 -15.33 7.85
N ASP A 54 3.22 -14.01 8.10
CA ASP A 54 3.74 -13.49 9.38
C ASP A 54 2.81 -13.82 10.58
N HIS A 55 1.52 -14.03 10.33
CA HIS A 55 0.53 -14.38 11.36
C HIS A 55 0.16 -15.87 11.41
N LEU A 56 0.63 -16.67 10.44
CA LEU A 56 0.40 -18.11 10.36
C LEU A 56 1.61 -18.92 10.85
N VAL A 57 2.60 -18.28 11.48
CA VAL A 57 3.71 -19.01 12.11
C VAL A 57 3.15 -19.86 13.25
N GLU A 58 2.97 -21.16 12.96
CA GLU A 58 2.70 -22.20 13.94
C GLU A 58 4.00 -22.45 14.73
N GLU A 59 3.92 -22.53 16.06
CA GLU A 59 5.03 -22.97 16.93
C GLU A 59 5.52 -24.38 16.56
#